data_AF-A0A1F9VGD7-F1
#
_entry.id   AF-A0A1F9VGD7-F1
#
_cell.length_a   1.000
_cell.length_b   1.000
_cell.length_c   1.000
_cell.angle_alpha   90.00
_cell.angle_beta   90.00
_cell.angle_gamma   90.00
#
_symmetry.space_group_name_H-M   'P 1'
#
loop_
_entity.id
_entity.type
_entity.pdbx_description
1 polymer ?
#
loop_
_entity_poly.entity_id
_entity_poly.type
_entity_poly.pdbx_seq_one_letter_code
_entity_poly.pdbx_strand_id
1 'polypeptide(L)'
;MKKTAKYMALALCLAGRLSEAAELKPLPGGWEMIGAAKSKFEAGLDPSVTRSGKPTGHLRSKNLPLDASSRGVLAQTFRADEYRGKRLRYAAQLKFKSVAYQVGLWMWVIGPNNNILTSDFMDDAGRLLKGDSDWRGVEIVLDVPKNAQRIVYGLRLSGPGKAWLSDTKIEPAGPDAQVTDPLAREDDLPLEPVNLF
;
A
#
# COMPACT_ATOMS: atom_id res chain seq x y z
N MET A 1 -35.63 -43.19 -44.83
CA MET A 1 -34.19 -43.46 -44.63
C MET A 1 -33.42 -42.14 -44.63
N LYS A 2 -32.99 -41.76 -43.42
CA LYS A 2 -31.97 -40.80 -42.95
C LYS A 2 -31.48 -39.68 -43.90
N LYS A 3 -31.91 -38.44 -43.59
CA LYS A 3 -31.19 -37.19 -43.87
C LYS A 3 -30.12 -36.98 -42.79
N THR A 4 -28.88 -36.67 -43.15
CA THR A 4 -27.83 -36.31 -42.19
C THR A 4 -27.28 -34.92 -42.55
N ALA A 5 -27.66 -33.93 -41.74
CA ALA A 5 -27.09 -32.60 -41.78
C ALA A 5 -25.69 -32.62 -41.17
N LYS A 6 -24.68 -32.14 -41.90
CA LYS A 6 -23.35 -31.84 -41.37
C LYS A 6 -23.38 -30.44 -40.77
N TYR A 7 -23.60 -30.34 -39.47
CA TYR A 7 -23.28 -29.13 -38.71
C TYR A 7 -21.78 -29.15 -38.40
N MET A 8 -21.01 -28.34 -39.12
CA MET A 8 -19.65 -27.96 -38.73
C MET A 8 -19.78 -26.84 -37.70
N ALA A 9 -19.77 -27.19 -36.42
CA ALA A 9 -19.68 -26.21 -35.35
C ALA A 9 -18.24 -25.68 -35.30
N LEU A 10 -18.06 -24.44 -35.74
CA LEU A 10 -16.83 -23.68 -35.57
C LEU A 10 -16.71 -23.31 -34.09
N ALA A 11 -16.02 -24.13 -33.31
CA ALA A 11 -15.63 -23.77 -31.95
C ALA A 11 -14.48 -22.75 -32.03
N LEU A 12 -14.82 -21.46 -32.04
CA LEU A 12 -13.86 -20.39 -31.80
C LEU A 12 -13.42 -20.50 -30.33
N CYS A 13 -12.35 -21.26 -30.06
CA CYS A 13 -11.67 -21.17 -28.78
C CYS A 13 -11.05 -19.78 -28.66
N LEU A 14 -11.73 -18.83 -28.01
CA LEU A 14 -11.05 -17.71 -27.37
C LEU A 14 -10.23 -18.29 -26.22
N ALA A 15 -9.04 -18.78 -26.55
CA ALA A 15 -7.99 -18.96 -25.57
C ALA A 15 -7.57 -17.55 -25.13
N GLY A 16 -8.29 -16.99 -24.15
CA GLY A 16 -7.76 -15.87 -23.39
C GLY A 16 -6.42 -16.31 -22.85
N ARG A 17 -5.32 -15.69 -23.32
CA ARG A 17 -4.01 -15.89 -22.72
C ARG A 17 -4.19 -15.62 -21.23
N LEU A 18 -4.08 -16.67 -20.40
CA LEU A 18 -3.74 -16.48 -19.00
C LEU A 18 -2.43 -15.71 -19.04
N SER A 19 -2.49 -14.42 -18.72
CA SER A 19 -1.29 -13.60 -18.59
C SER A 19 -0.48 -14.26 -17.49
N GLU A 20 0.62 -14.89 -17.88
CA GLU A 20 1.66 -15.26 -16.95
C GLU A 20 1.99 -14.00 -16.14
N ALA A 21 2.00 -14.13 -14.82
CA ALA A 21 2.28 -12.99 -13.96
C ALA A 21 3.68 -12.50 -14.32
N ALA A 22 3.82 -11.23 -14.70
CA ALA A 22 5.11 -10.67 -15.08
C ALA A 22 6.16 -10.98 -14.00
N GLU A 23 7.33 -11.44 -14.45
CA GLU A 23 8.48 -11.67 -13.58
C GLU A 23 8.91 -10.34 -12.96
N LEU A 24 8.93 -10.29 -11.63
CA LEU A 24 9.33 -9.09 -10.91
C LEU A 24 10.84 -9.03 -10.84
N LYS A 25 11.41 -7.86 -11.14
CA LYS A 25 12.81 -7.59 -10.83
C LYS A 25 12.96 -7.39 -9.31
N PRO A 26 14.15 -7.65 -8.73
CA PRO A 26 14.40 -7.41 -7.32
C PRO A 26 14.06 -5.98 -6.90
N LEU A 27 13.68 -5.83 -5.63
CA LEU A 27 13.50 -4.51 -5.03
C LEU A 27 14.82 -3.71 -5.06
N PRO A 28 14.75 -2.38 -5.25
CA PRO A 28 15.94 -1.53 -5.14
C PRO A 28 16.48 -1.54 -3.71
N GLY A 29 17.77 -1.22 -3.56
CA GLY A 29 18.43 -1.18 -2.25
C GLY A 29 17.67 -0.34 -1.22
N GLY A 30 17.59 -0.85 0.01
CA GLY A 30 16.87 -0.22 1.13
C GLY A 30 15.38 -0.54 1.21
N TRP A 31 14.81 -1.20 0.20
CA TRP A 31 13.43 -1.70 0.24
C TRP A 31 13.37 -3.17 0.62
N GLU A 32 12.42 -3.53 1.48
CA GLU A 32 12.25 -4.91 1.94
C GLU A 32 10.78 -5.24 2.26
N MET A 33 10.48 -6.54 2.29
CA MET A 33 9.21 -7.06 2.78
C MET A 33 9.29 -7.40 4.26
N ILE A 34 8.45 -6.78 5.08
CA ILE A 34 8.38 -6.99 6.53
C ILE A 34 7.05 -7.62 6.97
N GLY A 35 6.98 -8.03 8.24
CA GLY A 35 5.77 -8.54 8.87
C GLY A 35 5.63 -10.07 8.82
N ALA A 36 4.74 -10.58 9.69
CA ALA A 36 4.58 -12.02 9.93
C ALA A 36 4.09 -12.81 8.71
N ALA A 37 3.26 -12.18 7.86
CA ALA A 37 2.70 -12.82 6.67
C ALA A 37 3.54 -12.62 5.39
N LYS A 38 4.77 -12.08 5.48
CA LYS A 38 5.58 -11.70 4.30
C LYS A 38 5.75 -12.82 3.27
N SER A 39 5.87 -14.07 3.71
CA SER A 39 6.02 -15.23 2.82
C SER A 39 4.82 -15.47 1.90
N LYS A 40 3.63 -14.99 2.30
CA LYS A 40 2.40 -15.09 1.52
C LYS A 40 2.24 -14.01 0.45
N PHE A 41 3.19 -13.08 0.37
CA PHE A 41 3.21 -11.99 -0.59
C PHE A 41 4.52 -11.99 -1.37
N GLU A 42 4.52 -11.23 -2.45
CA GLU A 42 5.69 -11.02 -3.30
C GLU A 42 5.75 -9.53 -3.66
N ALA A 43 6.96 -8.98 -3.64
CA ALA A 43 7.20 -7.61 -4.06
C ALA A 43 8.48 -7.49 -4.89
N GLY A 44 8.50 -6.50 -5.77
CA GLY A 44 9.61 -6.23 -6.68
C GLY A 44 9.28 -5.06 -7.59
N LEU A 45 10.10 -4.85 -8.61
CA LEU A 45 9.80 -3.89 -9.68
C LEU A 45 9.11 -4.64 -10.83
N ASP A 46 8.00 -4.10 -11.30
CA ASP A 46 7.28 -4.59 -12.48
C ASP A 46 7.70 -3.77 -13.71
N PRO A 47 8.53 -4.31 -14.62
CA PRO A 47 8.94 -3.60 -15.83
C PRO A 47 7.83 -3.55 -16.90
N SER A 48 6.78 -4.37 -16.78
CA SER A 48 5.68 -4.40 -17.73
C SER A 48 4.66 -3.29 -17.49
N VAL A 49 4.63 -2.75 -16.27
CA VAL A 49 3.82 -1.60 -15.89
C VAL A 49 4.74 -0.42 -15.64
N THR A 50 4.74 0.55 -16.55
CA THR A 50 5.57 1.76 -16.46
C THR A 50 4.74 3.00 -16.16
N ARG A 51 5.39 3.97 -15.53
CA ARG A 51 4.86 5.31 -15.33
C ARG A 51 6.00 6.31 -15.27
N SER A 52 5.82 7.49 -15.86
CA SER A 52 6.88 8.50 -15.95
C SER A 52 8.19 7.96 -16.56
N GLY A 53 8.07 7.03 -17.51
CA GLY A 53 9.20 6.35 -18.18
C GLY A 53 9.97 5.34 -17.32
N LYS A 54 9.50 5.01 -16.10
CA LYS A 54 10.19 4.11 -15.16
C LYS A 54 9.32 2.88 -14.83
N PRO A 55 9.95 1.73 -14.48
CA PRO A 55 9.24 0.61 -13.86
C PRO A 55 8.53 1.02 -12.57
N THR A 56 7.49 0.29 -12.20
CA THR A 56 6.71 0.55 -10.99
C THR A 56 7.08 -0.43 -9.88
N GLY A 57 6.99 0.00 -8.62
CA GLY A 57 7.02 -0.93 -7.49
C GLY A 57 5.74 -1.75 -7.51
N HIS A 58 5.82 -3.04 -7.22
CA HIS A 58 4.68 -3.94 -7.25
C HIS A 58 4.64 -4.78 -5.97
N LEU A 59 3.47 -4.88 -5.36
CA LEU A 59 3.14 -5.81 -4.27
C LEU A 59 1.93 -6.67 -4.68
N ARG A 60 2.03 -8.00 -4.53
CA ARG A 60 0.92 -8.94 -4.77
C ARG A 60 0.83 -10.02 -3.70
N SER A 61 -0.40 -10.46 -3.43
CA SER A 61 -0.64 -11.72 -2.73
C SER A 61 -0.25 -12.91 -3.60
N LYS A 62 0.27 -13.97 -2.99
CA LYS A 62 0.40 -15.29 -3.62
C LYS A 62 -0.94 -16.05 -3.55
N ASN A 63 -1.07 -17.10 -4.35
CA ASN A 63 -2.25 -17.99 -4.36
C ASN A 63 -2.26 -18.88 -3.10
N LEU A 64 -2.53 -18.29 -1.95
CA LEU A 64 -2.60 -18.94 -0.64
C LEU A 64 -3.85 -18.46 0.11
N PRO A 65 -4.33 -19.20 1.13
CA PRO A 65 -5.38 -18.72 2.00
C PRO A 65 -4.99 -17.43 2.74
N LEU A 66 -5.80 -16.39 2.53
CA LEU A 66 -5.58 -15.04 3.04
C LEU A 66 -6.89 -14.44 3.53
N ASP A 67 -6.79 -13.73 4.66
CA ASP A 67 -7.87 -12.96 5.27
C ASP A 67 -7.44 -11.50 5.46
N ALA A 68 -8.28 -10.69 6.11
CA ALA A 68 -7.99 -9.28 6.40
C ALA A 68 -6.76 -9.07 7.32
N SER A 69 -6.36 -10.08 8.08
CA SER A 69 -5.21 -10.02 8.99
C SER A 69 -3.88 -10.29 8.27
N SER A 70 -3.94 -11.00 7.14
CA SER A 70 -2.78 -11.34 6.33
C SER A 70 -2.31 -10.12 5.53
N ARG A 71 -1.16 -9.55 5.90
CA ARG A 71 -0.66 -8.28 5.33
C ARG A 71 0.68 -8.45 4.63
N GLY A 72 0.76 -8.01 3.38
CA GLY A 72 2.01 -7.73 2.69
C GLY A 72 2.43 -6.30 3.00
N VAL A 73 3.64 -6.12 3.53
CA VAL A 73 4.16 -4.81 3.93
C VAL A 73 5.50 -4.58 3.26
N LEU A 74 5.50 -3.72 2.24
CA LEU A 74 6.71 -3.22 1.61
C LEU A 74 7.18 -1.99 2.38
N ALA A 75 8.45 -1.97 2.76
CA ALA A 75 9.03 -0.97 3.64
C ALA A 75 10.35 -0.41 3.10
N GLN A 76 10.59 0.87 3.35
CA GLN A 76 11.92 1.46 3.39
C GLN A 76 12.08 2.19 4.73
N THR A 77 13.29 2.14 5.28
CA THR A 77 13.67 2.85 6.51
C THR A 77 14.75 3.87 6.20
N PHE A 78 14.65 5.07 6.78
CA PHE A 78 15.71 6.07 6.75
C PHE A 78 15.78 6.85 8.07
N ARG A 79 16.90 7.54 8.30
CA ARG A 79 17.12 8.30 9.53
C ARG A 79 16.26 9.58 9.55
N ALA A 80 15.76 9.94 10.72
CA ALA A 80 14.87 11.09 10.89
C ALA A 80 15.60 12.44 11.07
N ASP A 81 16.93 12.48 11.08
CA ASP A 81 17.71 13.66 11.53
C ASP A 81 17.28 14.96 10.86
N GLU A 82 17.18 14.95 9.53
CA GLU A 82 16.83 16.13 8.72
C GLU A 82 15.34 16.51 8.80
N TYR A 83 14.52 15.69 9.46
CA TYR A 83 13.07 15.85 9.50
C TYR A 83 12.52 16.12 10.89
N ARG A 84 13.34 15.99 11.95
CA ARG A 84 12.93 16.29 13.33
C ARG A 84 12.32 17.68 13.47
N GLY A 85 11.15 17.75 14.09
CA GLY A 85 10.40 18.99 14.30
C GLY A 85 9.72 19.54 13.05
N LYS A 86 9.71 18.81 11.93
CA LYS A 86 9.04 19.21 10.68
C LYS A 86 7.77 18.38 10.47
N ARG A 87 6.88 18.91 9.64
CA ARG A 87 5.80 18.13 9.04
C ARG A 87 6.31 17.45 7.78
N LEU A 88 6.04 16.17 7.62
CA LEU A 88 6.54 15.35 6.51
C LEU A 88 5.37 14.79 5.71
N ARG A 89 5.44 14.95 4.39
CA ARG A 89 4.50 14.34 3.44
C ARG A 89 5.16 13.15 2.76
N TYR A 90 4.46 12.01 2.76
CA TYR A 90 4.69 10.88 1.89
C TYR A 90 3.59 10.81 0.84
N ALA A 91 3.92 11.06 -0.42
CA ALA A 91 2.98 11.01 -1.54
C ALA A 91 3.39 10.00 -2.60
N ALA A 92 2.42 9.42 -3.31
CA ALA A 92 2.68 8.52 -4.42
C ALA A 92 1.50 8.44 -5.40
N GLN A 93 1.75 7.84 -6.55
CA GLN A 93 0.73 7.34 -7.46
C GLN A 93 0.51 5.85 -7.17
N LEU A 94 -0.75 5.48 -6.95
CA LEU A 94 -1.16 4.13 -6.58
C LEU A 94 -2.18 3.61 -7.59
N LYS A 95 -1.92 2.40 -8.10
CA LYS A 95 -2.84 1.62 -8.92
C LYS A 95 -3.06 0.28 -8.25
N PHE A 96 -4.27 -0.29 -8.31
CA PHE A 96 -4.52 -1.58 -7.67
C PHE A 96 -5.63 -2.36 -8.37
N LYS A 97 -5.56 -3.69 -8.23
CA LYS A 97 -6.50 -4.62 -8.86
C LYS A 97 -6.87 -5.75 -7.91
N SER A 98 -8.16 -6.06 -7.86
CA SER A 98 -8.77 -7.16 -7.12
C SER A 98 -8.38 -7.17 -5.63
N VAL A 99 -8.29 -5.99 -5.02
CA VAL A 99 -7.98 -5.84 -3.59
C VAL A 99 -9.22 -6.18 -2.77
N ALA A 100 -9.16 -7.30 -2.05
CA ALA A 100 -10.32 -7.79 -1.28
C ALA A 100 -10.62 -6.94 -0.04
N TYR A 101 -9.59 -6.48 0.68
CA TYR A 101 -9.77 -5.79 1.96
C TYR A 101 -9.26 -4.35 1.95
N GLN A 102 -7.95 -4.15 1.82
CA GLN A 102 -7.35 -2.82 1.88
C GLN A 102 -6.01 -2.76 1.16
N VAL A 103 -5.74 -1.64 0.49
CA VAL A 103 -4.42 -1.22 0.06
C VAL A 103 -4.20 0.25 0.44
N GLY A 104 -2.97 0.63 0.75
CA GLY A 104 -2.66 2.02 1.04
C GLY A 104 -1.19 2.26 1.30
N LEU A 105 -0.81 3.53 1.32
CA LEU A 105 0.46 3.93 1.91
C LEU A 105 0.43 3.64 3.42
N TRP A 106 1.61 3.54 4.02
CA TRP A 106 1.75 3.56 5.46
C TRP A 106 3.03 4.29 5.86
N MET A 107 3.05 4.86 7.06
CA MET A 107 4.22 5.51 7.63
C MET A 107 4.26 5.38 9.16
N TRP A 108 5.44 5.15 9.70
CA TRP A 108 5.79 5.23 11.12
C TRP A 108 6.91 6.23 11.33
N VAL A 109 6.77 7.07 12.33
CA VAL A 109 7.89 7.83 12.91
C VAL A 109 8.25 7.17 14.24
N ILE A 110 9.48 6.69 14.35
CA ILE A 110 9.93 5.87 15.47
C ILE A 110 10.98 6.61 16.29
N GLY A 111 10.77 6.66 17.59
CA GLY A 111 11.65 7.28 18.58
C GLY A 111 12.54 6.28 19.33
N PRO A 112 13.07 6.70 20.49
CA PRO A 112 13.85 5.83 21.38
C PRO A 112 13.06 4.58 21.80
N ASN A 113 13.78 3.50 22.13
CA ASN A 113 13.22 2.22 22.56
C ASN A 113 12.24 1.57 21.55
N ASN A 114 12.33 1.96 20.27
CA ASN A 114 11.43 1.51 19.19
C ASN A 114 9.97 1.95 19.37
N ASN A 115 9.72 2.99 20.16
CA ASN A 115 8.38 3.54 20.33
C ASN A 115 7.91 4.19 19.03
N ILE A 116 6.72 3.81 18.56
CA ILE A 116 6.01 4.52 17.49
C ILE A 116 5.51 5.83 18.09
N LEU A 117 5.99 6.96 17.56
CA LEU A 117 5.61 8.28 18.04
C LEU A 117 4.40 8.84 17.30
N THR A 118 4.30 8.53 16.00
CA THR A 118 3.14 8.82 15.16
C THR A 118 3.09 7.80 14.03
N SER A 119 1.90 7.52 13.52
CA SER A 119 1.68 6.51 12.50
C SER A 119 0.43 6.77 11.68
N ASP A 120 0.43 6.28 10.44
CA ASP A 120 -0.76 6.25 9.60
C ASP A 120 -0.72 5.04 8.66
N PHE A 121 -1.88 4.43 8.43
CA PHE A 121 -2.09 3.27 7.57
C PHE A 121 -3.18 3.47 6.50
N MET A 122 -3.72 4.69 6.37
CA MET A 122 -4.86 5.02 5.49
C MET A 122 -6.07 4.08 5.68
N ASP A 123 -6.39 3.73 6.93
CA ASP A 123 -7.48 2.81 7.30
C ASP A 123 -8.73 3.49 7.86
N ASP A 124 -8.75 4.82 7.95
CA ASP A 124 -9.96 5.57 8.26
C ASP A 124 -10.98 5.54 7.10
N ALA A 125 -12.25 5.73 7.46
CA ALA A 125 -13.39 5.55 6.56
C ALA A 125 -13.34 6.41 5.27
N GLY A 126 -12.61 7.54 5.29
CA GLY A 126 -12.47 8.42 4.12
C GLY A 126 -11.29 8.06 3.20
N ARG A 127 -10.32 7.26 3.66
CA ARG A 127 -9.09 6.95 2.93
C ARG A 127 -8.88 5.47 2.65
N LEU A 128 -9.77 4.61 3.13
CA LEU A 128 -9.73 3.16 2.86
C LEU A 128 -9.91 2.86 1.36
N LEU A 129 -8.94 2.14 0.76
CA LEU A 129 -8.96 1.77 -0.65
C LEU A 129 -9.07 0.24 -0.84
N LYS A 130 -10.00 -0.21 -1.69
CA LYS A 130 -10.23 -1.63 -2.04
C LYS A 130 -10.83 -1.77 -3.44
N GLY A 131 -10.91 -2.99 -3.95
CA GLY A 131 -11.42 -3.30 -5.28
C GLY A 131 -10.38 -3.05 -6.37
N ASP A 132 -10.77 -2.24 -7.37
CA ASP A 132 -9.94 -1.89 -8.51
C ASP A 132 -9.86 -0.35 -8.64
N SER A 133 -8.69 0.15 -9.02
CA SER A 133 -8.51 1.54 -9.40
C SER A 133 -7.37 1.63 -10.39
N ASP A 134 -7.53 2.47 -11.40
CA ASP A 134 -6.37 2.97 -12.13
C ASP A 134 -5.57 3.94 -11.26
N TRP A 135 -4.49 4.50 -11.80
CA TRP A 135 -3.61 5.43 -11.11
C TRP A 135 -4.37 6.58 -10.44
N ARG A 136 -4.15 6.72 -9.13
CA ARG A 136 -4.63 7.87 -8.34
C ARG A 136 -3.53 8.35 -7.40
N GLY A 137 -3.56 9.64 -7.09
CA GLY A 137 -2.74 10.23 -6.05
C GLY A 137 -3.21 9.80 -4.66
N VAL A 138 -2.26 9.49 -3.78
CA VAL A 138 -2.47 9.21 -2.37
C VAL A 138 -1.33 9.83 -1.55
N GLU A 139 -1.64 10.25 -0.33
CA GLU A 139 -0.63 10.82 0.57
C GLU A 139 -0.92 10.56 2.05
N ILE A 140 0.15 10.60 2.84
CA ILE A 140 0.18 10.63 4.30
C ILE A 140 0.97 11.87 4.72
N VAL A 141 0.50 12.58 5.74
CA VAL A 141 1.17 13.75 6.30
C VAL A 141 1.26 13.59 7.82
N LEU A 142 2.48 13.44 8.35
CA LEU A 142 2.72 13.30 9.79
C LEU A 142 3.69 14.37 10.30
N ASP A 143 3.47 14.81 11.54
CA ASP A 143 4.45 15.60 12.27
C ASP A 143 5.56 14.68 12.78
N VAL A 144 6.83 15.08 12.61
CA VAL A 144 7.98 14.29 13.03
C VAL A 144 8.48 14.85 14.37
N PRO A 145 8.29 14.15 15.51
CA PRO A 145 8.70 14.69 16.81
C PRO A 145 10.21 14.90 16.91
N LYS A 146 10.64 15.84 17.76
CA LYS A 146 12.06 16.22 17.90
C LYS A 146 12.97 15.06 18.34
N ASN A 147 12.42 14.08 19.07
CA ASN A 147 13.14 12.88 19.51
C ASN A 147 13.07 11.71 18.50
N ALA A 148 12.50 11.90 17.31
CA ALA A 148 12.44 10.85 16.28
C ALA A 148 13.84 10.36 15.88
N GLN A 149 13.98 9.05 15.72
CA GLN A 149 15.24 8.40 15.33
C GLN A 149 15.19 7.93 13.88
N ARG A 150 14.08 7.32 13.46
CA ARG A 150 13.91 6.78 12.11
C ARG A 150 12.48 6.92 11.62
N ILE A 151 12.33 6.96 10.30
CA ILE A 151 11.05 6.96 9.62
C ILE A 151 11.01 5.69 8.77
N VAL A 152 9.90 4.97 8.87
CA VAL A 152 9.64 3.74 8.10
C VAL A 152 8.36 3.94 7.32
N TYR A 153 8.37 3.64 6.03
CA TYR A 153 7.24 3.93 5.17
C TYR A 153 7.15 2.94 4.01
N GLY A 154 6.01 2.91 3.34
CA GLY A 154 5.88 2.20 2.08
C GLY A 154 4.44 1.84 1.73
N LEU A 155 4.25 0.64 1.18
CA LEU A 155 2.96 0.15 0.68
C LEU A 155 2.50 -1.05 1.50
N ARG A 156 1.21 -1.06 1.86
CA ARG A 156 0.56 -2.15 2.58
C ARG A 156 -0.60 -2.70 1.76
N LEU A 157 -0.71 -4.03 1.70
CA LEU A 157 -1.81 -4.77 1.08
C LEU A 157 -2.36 -5.79 2.08
N SER A 158 -3.67 -5.77 2.32
CA SER A 158 -4.37 -6.71 3.19
C SER A 158 -5.16 -7.72 2.37
N GLY A 159 -4.84 -9.00 2.59
CA GLY A 159 -5.44 -10.16 1.94
C GLY A 159 -5.18 -10.25 0.42
N PRO A 160 -6.06 -10.93 -0.33
CA PRO A 160 -5.91 -11.10 -1.78
C PRO A 160 -5.91 -9.76 -2.53
N GLY A 161 -5.02 -9.65 -3.53
CA GLY A 161 -5.00 -8.54 -4.48
C GLY A 161 -3.59 -8.20 -4.98
N LYS A 162 -3.51 -7.10 -5.72
CA LYS A 162 -2.25 -6.52 -6.17
C LYS A 162 -2.29 -5.01 -6.29
N ALA A 163 -1.14 -4.40 -6.14
CA ALA A 163 -0.96 -2.98 -6.28
C ALA A 163 0.39 -2.62 -6.90
N TRP A 164 0.39 -1.48 -7.59
CA TRP A 164 1.55 -0.84 -8.17
C TRP A 164 1.71 0.55 -7.58
N LEU A 165 2.95 0.89 -7.26
CA LEU A 165 3.36 2.15 -6.65
C LEU A 165 4.36 2.85 -7.57
N SER A 166 4.17 4.14 -7.78
CA SER A 166 5.06 4.96 -8.60
C SER A 166 5.11 6.39 -8.11
N ASP A 167 6.04 7.17 -8.66
CA ASP A 167 6.23 8.60 -8.37
C ASP A 167 6.26 8.89 -6.85
N THR A 168 6.91 8.03 -6.07
CA THR A 168 7.00 8.15 -4.60
C THR A 168 7.84 9.36 -4.21
N LYS A 169 7.33 10.18 -3.30
CA LYS A 169 8.00 11.39 -2.82
C LYS A 169 7.87 11.52 -1.31
N ILE A 170 9.00 11.80 -0.65
CA ILE A 170 9.09 12.16 0.76
C ILE A 170 9.62 13.58 0.82
N GLU A 171 8.85 14.51 1.38
CA GLU A 171 9.23 15.92 1.43
C GLU A 171 8.60 16.67 2.60
N PRO A 172 9.24 17.73 3.12
CA PRO A 172 8.62 18.60 4.10
C PRO A 172 7.29 19.15 3.57
N ALA A 173 6.24 19.08 4.39
CA ALA A 173 4.97 19.72 4.10
C ALA A 173 4.96 21.15 4.66
N GLY A 174 4.17 22.03 4.03
CA GLY A 174 3.92 23.36 4.58
C GLY A 174 3.17 23.30 5.93
N PRO A 175 3.22 24.38 6.73
CA PRO A 175 2.59 24.43 8.05
C PRO A 175 1.06 24.22 8.01
N ASP A 176 0.42 24.58 6.90
CA ASP A 176 -1.03 24.46 6.72
C ASP A 176 -1.47 23.09 6.18
N ALA A 177 -0.53 22.17 5.90
CA ALA A 177 -0.87 20.85 5.42
C ALA A 177 -1.58 20.07 6.53
N GLN A 178 -2.79 19.58 6.26
CA GLN A 178 -3.57 18.81 7.23
C GLN A 178 -2.85 17.51 7.60
N VAL A 179 -2.66 17.29 8.90
CA VAL A 179 -2.09 16.06 9.45
C VAL A 179 -3.09 14.92 9.29
N THR A 180 -2.59 13.75 8.89
CA THR A 180 -3.39 12.56 8.68
C THR A 180 -3.24 11.52 9.79
N ASP A 181 -2.47 11.83 10.84
CA ASP A 181 -2.30 11.00 12.03
C ASP A 181 -3.65 10.74 12.72
N PRO A 182 -4.12 9.48 12.77
CA PRO A 182 -5.33 9.14 13.52
C PRO A 182 -5.17 9.37 15.04
N LEU A 183 -3.95 9.32 15.58
CA LEU A 183 -3.68 9.53 17.01
C LEU A 183 -3.75 11.01 17.41
N ALA A 184 -3.62 11.93 16.45
CA ALA A 184 -3.81 13.36 16.72
C ALA A 184 -5.27 13.73 17.05
N ARG A 185 -6.22 12.78 16.96
CA ARG A 185 -7.63 12.97 17.31
C ARG A 185 -7.94 12.79 18.80
N GLU A 186 -6.93 12.71 19.67
CA GLU A 186 -7.14 12.71 21.13
C GLU A 186 -7.92 13.92 21.63
N ASP A 187 -7.81 15.07 20.94
CA ASP A 187 -8.57 16.28 21.26
C ASP A 187 -10.10 16.13 21.10
N ASP A 188 -10.56 15.09 20.38
CA ASP A 188 -11.99 14.78 20.20
C ASP A 188 -12.55 13.88 21.31
N LEU A 189 -11.72 13.43 22.27
CA LEU A 189 -12.15 12.57 23.36
C LEU A 189 -12.81 13.36 24.50
N PRO A 190 -13.84 12.82 25.16
CA PRO A 190 -14.41 13.46 26.34
C PRO A 190 -13.37 13.48 27.48
N LEU A 191 -13.29 14.60 28.20
CA LEU A 191 -12.37 14.78 29.34
C LEU A 191 -12.63 13.80 30.49
N GLU A 192 -13.84 13.24 30.56
CA GLU A 192 -14.26 12.28 31.58
C GLU A 192 -14.97 11.08 30.94
N PRO A 193 -14.97 9.91 31.59
CA PRO A 193 -15.71 8.75 31.11
C PRO A 193 -17.20 9.05 30.93
N VAL A 194 -17.75 8.72 29.77
CA VAL A 194 -19.19 8.77 29.51
C VAL A 194 -19.78 7.41 29.85
N ASN A 195 -20.51 7.32 30.97
CA ASN A 195 -21.14 6.07 31.40
C ASN A 195 -22.42 5.79 30.59
N LEU A 196 -22.66 4.50 30.30
CA LEU A 196 -23.95 4.02 29.82
C LEU A 196 -24.93 4.06 31.00
N PHE A 197 -26.08 4.72 30.82
CA PHE A 197 -27.19 4.70 31.77
C PHE A 197 -28.00 3.41 31.66
#